data_AF-A0A090WQF5-F1
#
_entry.id   AF-A0A090WQF5-F1
#
_cell.length_a   1.000
_cell.length_b   1.000
_cell.length_c   1.000
_cell.angle_alpha   90.00
_cell.angle_beta   90.00
_cell.angle_gamma   90.00
#
_symmetry.space_group_name_H-M   'P 1'
#
loop_
_entity.id
_entity.type
_entity.pdbx_description
1 polymer ?
#
loop_
_entity_poly.entity_id
_entity_poly.type
_entity_poly.pdbx_seq_one_letter_code
_entity_poly.pdbx_strand_id
1 'polypeptide(L)' 'MYYLGGKNDSVTPPEVAEEFNELLPDSELHWIDKCGHAAMMEHPDEFNKIMDAWLEKRQF' A
#
# COMPACT_ATOMS: atom_id res chain seq x y z
N MET A 1 6.16 6.94 -3.74
CA MET A 1 4.74 6.60 -4.03
C MET A 1 4.35 5.51 -3.06
N TYR A 2 3.24 5.67 -2.37
CA TYR A 2 2.72 4.74 -1.37
C TYR A 2 1.69 3.83 -2.05
N TYR A 3 1.90 2.52 -2.02
CA TYR A 3 0.93 1.58 -2.58
C TYR A 3 0.58 0.52 -1.55
N LEU A 4 -0.71 0.48 -1.20
CA LEU A 4 -1.29 -0.56 -0.38
C LEU A 4 -2.13 -1.44 -1.27
N GLY A 5 -1.63 -2.64 -1.54
CA GLY A 5 -2.37 -3.63 -2.30
C GLY A 5 -3.24 -4.45 -1.36
N GLY A 6 -4.52 -4.60 -1.71
CA GLY A 6 -5.31 -5.71 -1.22
C GLY A 6 -4.88 -6.99 -1.92
N LYS A 7 -4.51 -8.05 -1.19
CA LYS A 7 -4.13 -9.34 -1.82
C LYS A 7 -5.25 -9.97 -2.65
N ASN A 8 -6.50 -9.52 -2.46
CA ASN A 8 -7.68 -9.95 -3.23
C ASN A 8 -8.21 -8.85 -4.16
N ASP A 9 -7.41 -7.83 -4.47
CA ASP A 9 -7.82 -6.75 -5.36
C ASP A 9 -7.93 -7.26 -6.82
N SER A 10 -9.15 -7.30 -7.34
CA SER A 10 -9.45 -7.66 -8.73
C SER A 10 -9.36 -6.49 -9.72
N VAL A 11 -9.24 -5.25 -9.22
CA VAL A 11 -9.14 -4.01 -10.00
C VAL A 11 -7.68 -3.67 -10.25
N THR A 12 -6.82 -3.83 -9.26
CA THR A 12 -5.37 -3.69 -9.41
C THR A 12 -4.66 -4.90 -8.79
N PRO A 13 -4.44 -5.96 -9.58
CA PRO A 13 -3.84 -7.20 -9.10
C PRO A 13 -2.48 -6.99 -8.42
N PRO A 14 -2.08 -7.88 -7.51
CA PRO A 14 -0.80 -7.80 -6.82
C PRO A 14 0.42 -7.62 -7.74
N GLU A 15 0.42 -8.27 -8.90
CA GLU A 15 1.48 -8.19 -9.91
C GLU A 15 1.69 -6.75 -10.40
N VAL A 16 0.61 -5.98 -10.55
CA VAL A 16 0.70 -4.57 -10.93
C VAL A 16 1.35 -3.77 -9.81
N ALA A 17 0.99 -4.03 -8.55
CA ALA A 17 1.60 -3.36 -7.40
C ALA A 17 3.12 -3.60 -7.33
N GLU A 18 3.55 -4.83 -7.64
CA GLU A 18 4.96 -5.21 -7.71
C GLU A 18 5.68 -4.49 -8.85
N GLU A 19 5.12 -4.45 -10.06
CA GLU A 19 5.69 -3.70 -11.20
C GLU A 19 5.83 -2.20 -10.90
N PHE A 20 4.82 -1.59 -10.26
CA PHE A 20 4.91 -0.19 -9.84
C PHE A 20 6.05 0.04 -8.84
N ASN A 21 6.27 -0.90 -7.92
CA ASN A 21 7.34 -0.81 -6.94
C ASN A 21 8.73 -0.99 -7.58
N GLU A 22 8.86 -1.84 -8.61
CA GLU A 22 10.10 -1.99 -9.38
C GLU A 22 10.43 -0.74 -10.20
N LEU A 23 9.42 -0.09 -10.79
CA LEU A 23 9.60 1.04 -11.70
C LEU A 23 9.72 2.40 -11.00
N LEU A 24 9.21 2.54 -9.78
CA LEU A 24 9.22 3.80 -9.04
C LEU A 24 10.37 3.83 -8.02
N PRO A 25 11.42 4.63 -8.25
CA PRO A 25 12.46 4.82 -7.24
C PRO A 25 11.86 5.42 -5.97
N ASP A 26 12.32 4.95 -4.82
CA ASP A 26 11.82 5.33 -3.49
C ASP A 26 10.33 5.02 -3.23
N SER A 27 9.79 3.99 -3.88
CA SER A 27 8.49 3.41 -3.50
C SER A 27 8.65 2.39 -2.36
N GLU A 28 7.56 2.19 -1.61
CA GLU A 28 7.45 1.11 -0.63
C GLU A 28 6.11 0.42 -0.84
N LEU A 29 6.15 -0.90 -0.99
CA LEU A 29 4.98 -1.75 -1.12
C LEU A 29 4.66 -2.42 0.21
N HIS A 30 3.44 -2.19 0.70
CA HIS A 30 2.92 -2.78 1.93
C HIS A 30 1.63 -3.55 1.61
N TRP A 31 1.45 -4.70 2.25
CA TRP A 31 0.28 -5.56 2.05
C TRP A 31 -0.60 -5.56 3.30
N ILE A 32 -1.90 -5.33 3.14
CA ILE A 32 -2.89 -5.51 4.19
C ILE A 32 -3.67 -6.79 3.88
N ASP A 33 -3.72 -7.70 4.84
CA ASP A 33 -4.42 -8.98 4.68
C ASP A 33 -5.94 -8.77 4.66
N LYS A 34 -6.67 -9.59 3.89
CA LYS A 34 -8.14 -9.50 3.72
C LYS A 34 -8.64 -8.09 3.34
N CYS A 35 -7.87 -7.37 2.54
CA CYS A 35 -8.24 -6.08 1.99
C CYS A 35 -8.58 -6.21 0.49
N GLY A 36 -9.62 -5.53 0.04
CA GLY A 36 -9.94 -5.27 -1.36
C GLY A 36 -9.19 -4.05 -1.89
N HIS A 37 -9.83 -3.29 -2.77
CA HIS A 37 -9.19 -2.18 -3.50
C HIS A 37 -8.90 -0.95 -2.63
N ALA A 38 -9.72 -0.69 -1.61
CA ALA A 38 -9.70 0.58 -0.89
C ALA A 38 -9.22 0.39 0.56
N ALA A 39 -7.93 0.10 0.73
CA ALA A 39 -7.31 -0.13 2.04
C ALA A 39 -7.59 0.97 3.07
N MET A 40 -7.62 2.25 2.65
CA MET A 40 -7.93 3.37 3.54
C MET A 40 -9.35 3.38 4.08
N MET A 41 -10.29 2.72 3.39
CA MET A 41 -11.69 2.63 3.80
C MET A 41 -12.00 1.31 4.49
N GLU A 42 -11.39 0.21 4.04
CA GLU A 42 -11.65 -1.14 4.55
C GLU A 42 -10.90 -1.40 5.87
N HIS A 43 -9.66 -0.94 5.98
CA HIS A 43 -8.79 -1.14 7.15
C HIS A 43 -8.12 0.18 7.57
N PRO A 44 -8.90 1.19 7.99
CA PRO A 44 -8.39 2.55 8.23
C PRO A 44 -7.30 2.61 9.31
N ASP A 45 -7.41 1.81 10.38
CA ASP A 45 -6.42 1.82 11.45
C ASP A 45 -5.06 1.24 11.01
N GLU A 46 -5.09 0.14 10.24
CA GLU A 46 -3.89 -0.50 9.72
C GLU A 46 -3.25 0.35 8.61
N PHE A 47 -4.08 0.92 7.73
CA PHE A 47 -3.66 1.91 6.74
C PHE A 47 -2.94 3.08 7.40
N ASN A 48 -3.57 3.73 8.39
CA ASN A 48 -3.02 4.91 9.05
C ASN A 48 -1.70 4.58 9.74
N LYS A 49 -1.61 3.44 10.43
CA LYS A 49 -0.36 3.02 11.07
C LYS A 49 0.80 2.86 10.09
N ILE A 50 0.55 2.25 8.93
CA ILE A 50 1.58 2.06 7.90
C ILE A 50 1.94 3.42 7.27
N MET A 51 0.94 4.27 7.02
CA MET A 51 1.14 5.60 6.45
C MET A 51 1.95 6.50 7.39
N ASP A 52 1.62 6.52 8.68
CA ASP A 52 2.32 7.30 9.70
C ASP A 52 3.80 6.86 9.80
N ALA A 53 4.06 5.55 9.84
CA ALA A 53 5.42 5.01 9.85
C ALA A 53 6.22 5.41 8.60
N TRP A 54 5.55 5.45 7.44
CA TRP A 54 6.16 5.90 6.18
C TRP A 54 6.48 7.40 6.19
N LEU A 55 5.60 8.23 6.75
CA LEU A 55 5.81 9.68 6.91
C LEU A 55 6.96 9.99 7.88
N GLU A 56 6.99 9.33 9.04
CA GLU A 56 8.04 9.49 10.05
C GLU A 56 9.43 9.17 9.47
N LYS A 57 9.56 8.08 8.69
CA LYS A 57 10.81 7.69 8.03
C LYS A 57 11.34 8.77 7.09
N ARG A 58 10.45 9.58 6.53
CA ARG A 58 10.77 10.66 5.58
C ARG A 58 10.89 12.04 6.24
N GLN A 59 10.77 12.10 7.57
CA GLN A 59 10.85 13.34 8.35
C GLN A 59 9.85 14.41 7.88
N PHE A 60 8.66 13.99 7.46
CA PHE A 60 7.53 14.88 7.24
C PHE A 60 6.84 15.27 8.55
#